data_AF-A0A1Y1YBP0-F1
#
_entry.id   AF-A0A1Y1YBP0-F1
#
_cell.length_a   1.000
_cell.length_b   1.000
_cell.length_c   1.000
_cell.angle_alpha   90.00
_cell.angle_beta   90.00
_cell.angle_gamma   90.00
#
_symmetry.space_group_name_H-M   'P 1'
#
loop_
_entity.id
_entity.type
_entity.pdbx_description
1 polymer ?
#
loop_
_entity_poly.entity_id
_entity_poly.type
_entity_poly.pdbx_seq_one_letter_code
_entity_poly.pdbx_strand_id
1 'polypeptide(L)'
;MEHIVSSLSNSLLKYGLDIVLPFSVAKYNALAIEHNFQPLPLPSKNNSLAILIGNTKYLWPHFLHHLSEKPESFWEKEKNPLDSYVVTSVENAVRQSLPGKPTETRFSHVFSGENFIAIQHAGQLAGLQYDRSLGFCLHPTYGPWIGLRAVVIVGDAEGYEWDSISTNQESLIPLETLSKLKQEMDHLRAQYKQDHEWSWGKYWRQWIALRDKVSEACLAQQWRYCDEQIRYHYLKDRIFLKQVVQNQSSC
;
A
#
# COMPACT_ATOMS: atom_id res chain seq x y z
N MET A 1 -6.63 6.30 -20.93
CA MET A 1 -6.20 6.10 -19.53
C MET A 1 -7.39 6.03 -18.57
N GLU A 2 -8.27 7.04 -18.51
CA GLU A 2 -9.40 7.08 -17.56
C GLU A 2 -10.28 5.82 -17.58
N HIS A 3 -10.59 5.28 -18.77
CA HIS A 3 -11.33 4.03 -18.88
C HIS A 3 -10.57 2.81 -18.30
N ILE A 4 -9.25 2.74 -18.48
CA ILE A 4 -8.40 1.65 -17.92
C ILE A 4 -8.43 1.74 -16.39
N VAL A 5 -8.18 2.93 -15.84
CA VAL A 5 -8.14 3.17 -14.39
C VAL A 5 -9.51 2.95 -13.76
N SER A 6 -10.58 3.47 -14.38
CA SER A 6 -11.95 3.29 -13.90
C SER A 6 -12.41 1.83 -13.96
N SER A 7 -12.13 1.12 -15.07
CA SER A 7 -12.44 -0.31 -15.21
C SER A 7 -11.74 -1.14 -14.13
N LEU A 8 -10.42 -0.93 -13.96
CA LEU A 8 -9.64 -1.63 -12.95
C LEU A 8 -10.11 -1.27 -11.52
N SER A 9 -10.40 0.01 -11.27
CA SER A 9 -10.93 0.48 -9.98
C SER A 9 -12.25 -0.19 -9.62
N ASN A 10 -13.22 -0.21 -10.53
CA ASN A 10 -14.50 -0.88 -10.33
C ASN A 10 -14.34 -2.39 -10.05
N SER A 11 -13.36 -3.03 -10.69
CA SER A 11 -13.08 -4.44 -10.43
C SER A 11 -12.40 -4.67 -9.09
N LEU A 12 -11.49 -3.79 -8.66
CA LEU A 12 -10.73 -3.89 -7.42
C LEU A 12 -11.58 -3.59 -6.18
N LEU A 13 -12.56 -2.69 -6.30
CA LEU A 13 -13.50 -2.34 -5.22
C LEU A 13 -14.23 -3.57 -4.65
N LYS A 14 -14.53 -4.57 -5.48
CA LYS A 14 -15.18 -5.83 -5.06
C LYS A 14 -14.35 -6.62 -4.04
N TYR A 15 -13.05 -6.35 -3.99
CA TYR A 15 -12.10 -7.00 -3.09
C TYR A 15 -11.65 -6.08 -1.94
N GLY A 16 -12.25 -4.89 -1.80
CA GLY A 16 -11.85 -3.90 -0.79
C GLY A 16 -10.50 -3.22 -1.09
N LEU A 17 -10.05 -3.24 -2.35
CA LEU A 17 -8.87 -2.52 -2.84
C LEU A 17 -9.35 -1.20 -3.47
N ASP A 18 -9.44 -0.14 -2.66
CA ASP A 18 -10.13 1.11 -2.96
C ASP A 18 -9.19 2.29 -3.28
N ILE A 19 -7.88 2.06 -3.31
CA ILE A 19 -6.90 3.06 -3.77
C ILE A 19 -6.35 2.60 -5.11
N VAL A 20 -6.62 3.39 -6.16
CA VAL A 20 -6.20 3.11 -7.54
C VAL A 20 -5.70 4.40 -8.16
N LEU A 21 -4.39 4.61 -8.14
CA LEU A 21 -3.76 5.88 -8.48
C LEU A 21 -2.79 5.70 -9.66
N PRO A 22 -3.03 6.35 -10.82
CA PRO A 22 -2.17 6.23 -11.97
C PRO A 22 -0.89 7.08 -11.79
N PHE A 23 0.24 6.60 -12.32
CA PHE A 23 1.50 7.34 -12.39
C PHE A 23 2.34 6.97 -13.61
N SER A 24 3.35 7.79 -13.92
CA SER A 24 4.24 7.58 -15.07
C SER A 24 5.35 6.59 -14.76
N VAL A 25 5.49 5.56 -15.61
CA VAL A 25 6.63 4.63 -15.57
C VAL A 25 7.95 5.37 -15.79
N ALA A 26 7.96 6.34 -16.72
CA ALA A 26 9.16 7.12 -17.02
C ALA A 26 9.63 7.95 -15.81
N LYS A 27 8.70 8.62 -15.11
CA LYS A 27 9.04 9.36 -13.88
C LYS A 27 9.51 8.43 -12.76
N TYR A 28 8.93 7.24 -12.63
CA TYR A 28 9.39 6.23 -11.66
C TYR A 28 10.81 5.76 -11.98
N ASN A 29 11.10 5.46 -13.24
CA ASN A 29 12.42 5.00 -13.65
C ASN A 29 13.48 6.10 -13.52
N ALA A 30 13.13 7.36 -13.71
CA ALA A 30 14.02 8.49 -13.40
C ALA A 30 14.38 8.53 -11.90
N LEU A 31 13.39 8.41 -11.01
CA LEU A 31 13.64 8.31 -9.56
C LEU A 31 14.43 7.04 -9.18
N ALA A 32 14.21 5.94 -9.91
CA ALA A 32 14.93 4.69 -9.70
C ALA A 32 16.43 4.83 -9.94
N ILE A 33 16.80 5.57 -10.99
CA ILE A 33 18.19 5.91 -11.29
C ILE A 33 18.76 6.83 -10.20
N GLU A 34 18.02 7.89 -9.83
CA GLU A 34 18.47 8.87 -8.83
C GLU A 34 18.73 8.23 -7.45
N HIS A 35 17.86 7.32 -7.03
CA HIS A 35 17.90 6.70 -5.70
C HIS A 35 18.42 5.26 -5.70
N ASN A 36 18.93 4.78 -6.83
CA ASN A 36 19.54 3.46 -7.00
C ASN A 36 18.65 2.29 -6.55
N PHE A 37 17.42 2.21 -7.08
CA PHE A 37 16.52 1.07 -6.88
C PHE A 37 16.06 0.45 -8.21
N GLN A 38 15.43 -0.73 -8.14
CA GLN A 38 15.01 -1.48 -9.33
C GLN A 38 14.01 -0.67 -10.19
N PRO A 39 14.32 -0.42 -11.49
CA PRO A 39 13.38 0.21 -12.40
C PRO A 39 12.21 -0.72 -12.74
N LEU A 40 11.10 -0.14 -13.14
CA LEU A 40 10.00 -0.86 -13.78
C LEU A 40 10.41 -1.31 -15.18
N PRO A 41 9.82 -2.40 -15.70
CA PRO A 41 10.07 -2.82 -17.07
C PRO A 41 9.65 -1.68 -18.00
N LEU A 42 10.35 -1.52 -19.11
CA LEU A 42 9.97 -0.57 -20.14
C LEU A 42 8.99 -1.27 -21.09
N PRO A 43 7.67 -0.98 -21.09
CA PRO A 43 6.93 -1.13 -22.33
C PRO A 43 7.44 -0.04 -23.28
N SER A 44 7.68 -0.45 -24.51
CA SER A 44 8.01 0.36 -25.67
C SER A 44 7.30 1.73 -25.69
N LYS A 45 8.10 2.81 -25.76
CA LYS A 45 7.75 4.24 -25.94
C LYS A 45 7.51 5.05 -24.64
N ASN A 46 7.94 6.32 -24.69
CA ASN A 46 8.22 7.23 -23.57
C ASN A 46 7.08 7.58 -22.59
N ASN A 47 5.88 6.99 -22.69
CA ASN A 47 4.71 7.41 -21.92
C ASN A 47 3.95 6.25 -21.24
N SER A 48 4.61 5.15 -20.88
CA SER A 48 3.92 3.99 -20.27
C SER A 48 3.20 4.30 -18.95
N LEU A 49 2.01 3.71 -18.77
CA LEU A 49 1.14 3.85 -17.60
C LEU A 49 1.47 2.79 -16.54
N ALA A 50 1.63 3.22 -15.30
CA ALA A 50 1.58 2.36 -14.12
C ALA A 50 0.41 2.78 -13.22
N ILE A 51 -0.14 1.82 -12.48
CA ILE A 51 -1.26 2.04 -11.56
C ILE A 51 -0.88 1.48 -10.20
N LEU A 52 -0.80 2.37 -9.20
CA LEU A 52 -0.62 2.01 -7.81
C LEU A 52 -1.95 1.50 -7.24
N ILE A 53 -1.91 0.34 -6.60
CA ILE A 53 -3.04 -0.28 -5.92
C ILE A 53 -2.76 -0.30 -4.43
N GLY A 54 -3.75 0.11 -3.64
CA GLY A 54 -3.73 0.03 -2.20
C GLY A 54 -5.12 -0.18 -1.63
N ASN A 55 -5.20 -0.04 -0.31
CA ASN A 55 -6.46 -0.14 0.41
C ASN A 55 -6.51 0.79 1.63
N THR A 56 -7.72 1.18 2.02
CA THR A 56 -8.06 1.72 3.34
C THR A 56 -8.58 0.60 4.26
N LYS A 57 -9.27 0.95 5.36
CA LYS A 57 -9.98 -0.03 6.21
C LYS A 57 -11.02 -0.88 5.45
N TYR A 58 -11.48 -0.42 4.29
CA TYR A 58 -12.44 -1.14 3.44
C TYR A 58 -12.00 -2.57 3.06
N LEU A 59 -10.70 -2.85 3.03
CA LEU A 59 -10.20 -4.20 2.75
C LEU A 59 -10.70 -5.26 3.74
N TRP A 60 -10.77 -4.87 5.02
CA TRP A 60 -10.88 -5.82 6.13
C TRP A 60 -12.12 -6.73 6.04
N PRO A 61 -13.35 -6.21 5.88
CA PRO A 61 -14.54 -7.06 5.78
C PRO A 61 -14.50 -8.00 4.56
N HIS A 62 -13.99 -7.54 3.40
CA HIS A 62 -13.86 -8.38 2.21
C HIS A 62 -12.86 -9.52 2.41
N PHE A 63 -11.74 -9.22 3.06
CA PHE A 63 -10.72 -10.21 3.41
C PHE A 63 -11.24 -11.25 4.40
N LEU A 64 -11.95 -10.83 5.46
CA LEU A 64 -12.55 -11.76 6.43
C LEU A 64 -13.62 -12.64 5.77
N HIS A 65 -14.47 -12.06 4.92
CA HIS A 65 -15.46 -12.81 4.16
C HIS A 65 -14.81 -13.88 3.28
N HIS A 66 -13.76 -13.51 2.52
CA HIS A 66 -13.00 -14.46 1.70
C HIS A 66 -12.42 -15.62 2.51
N LEU A 67 -11.96 -15.36 3.73
CA LEU A 67 -11.40 -16.38 4.62
C LEU A 67 -12.47 -17.28 5.24
N SER A 68 -13.69 -16.76 5.46
CA SER A 68 -14.81 -17.54 5.99
C SER A 68 -15.24 -18.68 5.05
N GLU A 69 -14.95 -18.53 3.75
CA GLU A 69 -15.25 -19.53 2.72
C GLU A 69 -14.11 -20.55 2.54
N LYS A 70 -13.00 -20.43 3.28
CA LYS A 70 -11.85 -21.33 3.12
C LYS A 70 -11.99 -22.60 3.95
N PRO A 71 -11.62 -23.77 3.40
CA PRO A 71 -11.57 -25.01 4.15
C PRO A 71 -10.47 -24.99 5.21
N GLU A 72 -10.56 -25.82 6.24
CA GLU A 72 -9.56 -25.92 7.32
C GLU A 72 -8.13 -26.13 6.78
N SER A 73 -7.97 -26.94 5.73
CA SER A 73 -6.68 -27.20 5.08
C SER A 73 -5.98 -25.95 4.54
N PHE A 74 -6.71 -24.86 4.27
CA PHE A 74 -6.13 -23.58 3.91
C PHE A 74 -5.31 -23.00 5.06
N TRP A 75 -5.86 -23.05 6.28
CA TRP A 75 -5.23 -22.53 7.49
C TRP A 75 -4.00 -23.32 7.94
N GLU A 76 -3.80 -24.53 7.43
CA GLU A 76 -2.56 -25.28 7.68
C GLU A 76 -1.43 -24.84 6.74
N LYS A 77 -1.77 -24.55 5.49
CA LYS A 77 -0.80 -24.30 4.41
C LYS A 77 -0.43 -22.84 4.23
N GLU A 78 -1.40 -21.93 4.38
CA GLU A 78 -1.24 -20.54 3.99
C GLU A 78 -0.53 -19.72 5.08
N LYS A 79 0.72 -19.34 4.83
CA LYS A 79 1.56 -18.58 5.77
C LYS A 79 1.23 -17.09 5.78
N ASN A 80 0.82 -16.52 4.66
CA ASN A 80 0.55 -15.10 4.50
C ASN A 80 -0.84 -14.86 3.89
N PRO A 81 -1.95 -15.16 4.61
CA PRO A 81 -3.30 -15.15 4.03
C PRO A 81 -3.69 -13.83 3.36
N LEU A 82 -3.27 -12.70 3.96
CA LEU A 82 -3.54 -11.39 3.41
C LEU A 82 -2.77 -11.11 2.11
N ASP A 83 -1.50 -11.52 2.02
CA ASP A 83 -0.71 -11.30 0.81
C ASP A 83 -1.25 -12.18 -0.32
N SER A 84 -1.56 -13.45 -0.05
CA SER A 84 -2.19 -14.35 -1.03
C SER A 84 -3.57 -13.87 -1.49
N TYR A 85 -4.38 -13.31 -0.58
CA TYR A 85 -5.66 -12.69 -0.93
C TYR A 85 -5.46 -11.49 -1.87
N VAL A 86 -4.52 -10.59 -1.55
CA VAL A 86 -4.21 -9.42 -2.36
C VAL A 86 -3.70 -9.83 -3.75
N VAL A 87 -2.77 -10.79 -3.84
CA VAL A 87 -2.23 -11.29 -5.11
C VAL A 87 -3.36 -11.80 -5.99
N THR A 88 -4.16 -12.73 -5.47
CA THR A 88 -5.27 -13.33 -6.20
C THR A 88 -6.29 -12.27 -6.66
N SER A 89 -6.61 -11.32 -5.78
CA SER A 89 -7.59 -10.25 -6.04
C SER A 89 -7.12 -9.30 -7.15
N VAL A 90 -5.86 -8.84 -7.06
CA VAL A 90 -5.26 -7.95 -8.06
C VAL A 90 -5.17 -8.65 -9.41
N GLU A 91 -4.64 -9.87 -9.47
CA GLU A 91 -4.50 -10.61 -10.72
C GLU A 91 -5.85 -10.88 -11.39
N ASN A 92 -6.87 -11.23 -10.61
CA ASN A 92 -8.22 -11.41 -11.14
C ASN A 92 -8.80 -10.10 -11.67
N ALA A 93 -8.63 -8.99 -10.95
CA ALA A 93 -9.11 -7.69 -11.39
C ALA A 93 -8.41 -7.21 -12.67
N VAL A 94 -7.09 -7.41 -12.76
CA VAL A 94 -6.30 -7.10 -13.98
C VAL A 94 -6.79 -7.94 -15.16
N ARG A 95 -6.93 -9.26 -14.99
CA ARG A 95 -7.40 -10.16 -16.06
C ARG A 95 -8.79 -9.77 -16.58
N GLN A 96 -9.69 -9.38 -15.69
CA GLN A 96 -11.05 -8.97 -16.03
C GLN A 96 -11.11 -7.59 -16.70
N SER A 97 -10.31 -6.64 -16.21
CA SER A 97 -10.41 -5.23 -16.61
C SER A 97 -9.56 -4.89 -17.83
N LEU A 98 -8.49 -5.64 -18.06
CA LEU A 98 -7.49 -5.40 -19.11
C LEU A 98 -7.26 -6.63 -20.01
N PRO A 99 -8.32 -7.25 -20.54
CA PRO A 99 -8.19 -8.48 -21.34
C PRO A 99 -7.33 -8.22 -22.58
N GLY A 100 -6.36 -9.11 -22.83
CA GLY A 100 -5.48 -9.08 -24.01
C GLY A 100 -4.43 -7.96 -24.00
N LYS A 101 -4.32 -7.16 -22.93
CA LYS A 101 -3.25 -6.17 -22.80
C LYS A 101 -2.02 -6.79 -22.14
N PRO A 102 -0.80 -6.49 -22.62
CA PRO A 102 0.42 -6.84 -21.89
C PRO A 102 0.41 -6.12 -20.54
N THR A 103 0.53 -6.87 -19.45
CA THR A 103 0.59 -6.30 -18.09
C THR A 103 1.65 -7.01 -17.26
N GLU A 104 2.35 -6.26 -16.42
CA GLU A 104 3.17 -6.80 -15.32
C GLU A 104 2.60 -6.30 -14.00
N THR A 105 2.66 -7.11 -12.95
CA THR A 105 2.27 -6.70 -11.59
C THR A 105 3.41 -6.93 -10.62
N ARG A 106 3.75 -5.91 -9.83
CA ARG A 106 4.72 -6.01 -8.73
C ARG A 106 4.03 -5.78 -7.40
N PHE A 107 4.31 -6.61 -6.40
CA PHE A 107 3.66 -6.56 -5.09
C PHE A 107 4.59 -6.00 -4.01
N SER A 108 4.02 -5.25 -3.07
CA SER A 108 4.78 -4.53 -2.02
C SER A 108 5.42 -5.43 -0.98
N HIS A 109 5.02 -6.70 -0.88
CA HIS A 109 5.63 -7.70 0.00
C HIS A 109 6.87 -8.37 -0.62
N VAL A 110 7.24 -8.02 -1.86
CA VAL A 110 8.49 -8.46 -2.50
C VAL A 110 9.59 -7.47 -2.17
N PHE A 111 10.56 -7.90 -1.35
CA PHE A 111 11.59 -7.02 -0.78
C PHE A 111 12.94 -7.02 -1.52
N SER A 112 13.12 -7.87 -2.53
CA SER A 112 14.36 -7.95 -3.30
C SER A 112 14.15 -8.58 -4.68
N GLY A 113 15.18 -8.52 -5.53
CA GLY A 113 15.17 -9.10 -6.87
C GLY A 113 14.46 -8.25 -7.92
N GLU A 114 14.29 -8.81 -9.11
CA GLU A 114 13.79 -8.10 -10.31
C GLU A 114 12.35 -7.59 -10.15
N ASN A 115 11.55 -8.27 -9.33
CA ASN A 115 10.17 -7.91 -9.03
C ASN A 115 10.02 -6.90 -7.88
N PHE A 116 11.14 -6.43 -7.32
CA PHE A 116 11.11 -5.39 -6.29
C PHE A 116 10.47 -4.10 -6.81
N ILE A 117 9.71 -3.45 -5.93
CA ILE A 117 9.11 -2.14 -6.16
C ILE A 117 9.36 -1.25 -4.94
N ALA A 118 9.91 -0.06 -5.17
CA ALA A 118 9.98 0.99 -4.16
C ALA A 118 8.59 1.63 -4.01
N ILE A 119 7.67 0.91 -3.36
CA ILE A 119 6.22 1.21 -3.37
C ILE A 119 5.90 2.61 -2.83
N GLN A 120 6.71 3.14 -1.91
CA GLN A 120 6.53 4.49 -1.38
C GLN A 120 6.85 5.57 -2.42
N HIS A 121 7.86 5.33 -3.29
CA HIS A 121 8.15 6.21 -4.42
C HIS A 121 7.09 6.13 -5.51
N ALA A 122 6.52 4.95 -5.75
CA ALA A 122 5.32 4.83 -6.59
C ALA A 122 4.16 5.63 -5.98
N GLY A 123 3.95 5.55 -4.66
CA GLY A 123 3.03 6.39 -3.91
C GLY A 123 3.22 7.88 -4.16
N GLN A 124 4.46 8.36 -4.02
CA GLN A 124 4.81 9.76 -4.25
C GLN A 124 4.44 10.24 -5.66
N LEU A 125 4.78 9.45 -6.67
CA LEU A 125 4.48 9.78 -8.07
C LEU A 125 3.00 9.68 -8.41
N ALA A 126 2.24 8.89 -7.66
CA ALA A 126 0.80 8.74 -7.80
C ALA A 126 0.01 9.80 -7.00
N GLY A 127 0.69 10.80 -6.43
CA GLY A 127 0.06 11.94 -5.73
C GLY A 127 -0.13 11.74 -4.22
N LEU A 128 0.54 10.77 -3.61
CA LEU A 128 0.63 10.66 -2.15
C LEU A 128 1.79 11.50 -1.62
N GLN A 129 1.68 12.02 -0.40
CA GLN A 129 2.84 12.61 0.25
C GLN A 129 3.69 11.51 0.91
N TYR A 130 4.89 11.27 0.39
CA TYR A 130 5.84 10.36 1.02
C TYR A 130 6.82 11.14 1.91
N ASP A 131 6.70 10.96 3.22
CA ASP A 131 7.69 11.47 4.16
C ASP A 131 8.69 10.36 4.53
N ARG A 132 9.89 10.43 3.95
CA ARG A 132 10.99 9.47 4.21
C ARG A 132 11.42 9.45 5.68
N SER A 133 11.37 10.60 6.35
CA SER A 133 11.80 10.69 7.75
C SER A 133 10.83 9.98 8.67
N LEU A 134 9.53 9.99 8.37
CA LEU A 134 8.51 9.23 9.09
C LEU A 134 8.29 7.82 8.50
N GLY A 135 8.79 7.54 7.30
CA GLY A 135 8.54 6.27 6.61
C GLY A 135 7.07 6.05 6.23
N PHE A 136 6.25 7.09 6.18
CA PHE A 136 4.83 7.00 5.85
C PHE A 136 4.53 7.62 4.48
N CYS A 137 3.67 6.95 3.71
CA CYS A 137 2.90 7.58 2.65
C CYS A 137 1.57 8.06 3.23
N LEU A 138 1.24 9.32 3.00
CA LEU A 138 0.03 9.96 3.48
C LEU A 138 -0.91 10.19 2.30
N HIS A 139 -2.13 9.67 2.43
CA HIS A 139 -3.21 10.00 1.52
C HIS A 139 -3.88 11.30 1.99
N PRO A 140 -4.22 12.24 1.09
CA PRO A 140 -4.87 13.50 1.47
C PRO A 140 -6.15 13.33 2.30
N THR A 141 -6.91 12.27 2.02
CA THR A 141 -8.15 11.93 2.74
C THR A 141 -7.96 10.97 3.91
N TYR A 142 -7.10 9.96 3.75
CA TYR A 142 -7.02 8.81 4.67
C TYR A 142 -5.82 8.89 5.60
N GLY A 143 -5.02 9.95 5.45
CA GLY A 143 -3.77 10.15 6.18
C GLY A 143 -2.87 8.92 6.06
N PRO A 144 -2.28 8.45 7.16
CA PRO A 144 -1.42 7.29 7.13
C PRO A 144 -2.21 5.98 7.08
N TRP A 145 -3.54 5.95 7.16
CA TRP A 145 -4.35 4.72 7.27
C TRP A 145 -4.66 4.07 5.93
N ILE A 146 -3.58 3.81 5.19
CA ILE A 146 -3.59 3.10 3.93
C ILE A 146 -2.58 1.95 3.95
N GLY A 147 -2.81 0.95 3.11
CA GLY A 147 -1.84 -0.08 2.78
C GLY A 147 -1.56 -0.07 1.29
N LEU A 148 -0.31 0.21 0.88
CA LEU A 148 0.10 0.09 -0.51
C LEU A 148 0.41 -1.37 -0.82
N ARG A 149 -0.16 -1.90 -1.91
CA ARG A 149 -0.23 -3.35 -2.17
C ARG A 149 0.48 -3.78 -3.43
N ALA A 150 0.27 -3.08 -4.54
CA ALA A 150 0.80 -3.48 -5.82
C ALA A 150 0.99 -2.30 -6.76
N VAL A 151 1.77 -2.51 -7.81
CA VAL A 151 1.83 -1.67 -9.00
C VAL A 151 1.52 -2.55 -10.21
N VAL A 152 0.57 -2.12 -11.03
CA VAL A 152 0.27 -2.75 -12.33
C VAL A 152 0.84 -1.87 -13.43
N ILE A 153 1.77 -2.40 -14.21
CA ILE A 153 2.32 -1.77 -15.41
C ILE A 153 1.47 -2.22 -16.60
N VAL A 154 0.96 -1.27 -17.38
CA VAL A 154 0.13 -1.55 -18.55
C VAL A 154 0.92 -1.21 -19.82
N GLY A 155 1.22 -2.23 -20.62
CA GLY A 155 1.88 -2.08 -21.92
C GLY A 155 1.01 -1.38 -22.94
N ASP A 156 1.67 -0.66 -23.87
CA ASP A 156 1.05 0.02 -25.02
C ASP A 156 -0.11 0.98 -24.68
N ALA A 157 -0.19 1.44 -23.43
CA ALA A 157 -1.06 2.54 -23.04
C ALA A 157 -0.30 3.84 -23.29
N GLU A 158 -0.64 4.55 -24.37
CA GLU A 158 -0.15 5.92 -24.59
C GLU A 158 -0.50 6.76 -23.36
N GLY A 159 0.54 7.18 -22.64
CA GLY A 159 0.39 8.07 -21.50
C GLY A 159 0.02 9.46 -21.98
N TYR A 160 -0.96 9.99 -21.26
CA TYR A 160 -1.32 11.39 -21.25
C TYR A 160 -0.10 12.27 -20.97
N GLU A 161 -0.15 13.54 -21.37
CA GLU A 161 0.81 14.56 -20.94
C GLU A 161 0.78 14.64 -19.40
N TRP A 162 1.75 13.98 -18.75
CA TRP A 162 1.85 13.90 -17.29
C TRP A 162 2.27 15.25 -16.65
N ASP A 163 2.05 16.36 -17.34
CA ASP A 163 2.51 17.70 -16.98
C ASP A 163 1.64 18.36 -15.91
N SER A 164 0.56 17.71 -15.46
CA SER A 164 -0.42 18.31 -14.54
C SER A 164 -0.48 17.71 -13.13
N ILE A 165 0.18 16.60 -12.82
CA ILE A 165 0.31 16.15 -11.43
C ILE A 165 1.44 16.94 -10.78
N SER A 166 1.09 18.11 -10.24
CA SER A 166 1.98 18.92 -9.42
C SER A 166 2.53 18.07 -8.27
N THR A 167 3.84 17.85 -8.27
CA THR A 167 4.57 17.27 -7.14
C THR A 167 4.72 18.25 -5.98
N ASN A 168 4.38 19.53 -6.19
CA ASN A 168 4.39 20.58 -5.17
C ASN A 168 3.04 20.63 -4.46
N GLN A 169 2.67 19.54 -3.78
CA GLN A 169 1.59 19.60 -2.80
C GLN A 169 2.11 20.20 -1.50
N GLU A 170 1.34 21.12 -0.92
CA GLU A 170 1.57 21.57 0.45
C GLU A 170 1.59 20.37 1.39
N SER A 171 2.47 20.41 2.39
CA SER A 171 2.56 19.33 3.37
C SER A 171 1.22 19.18 4.12
N LEU A 172 0.68 17.97 4.13
CA LEU A 172 -0.50 17.58 4.90
C LEU A 172 -0.32 17.73 6.41
N ILE A 173 0.93 17.83 6.88
CA ILE A 173 1.29 17.99 8.28
C ILE A 173 1.97 19.36 8.45
N PRO A 174 1.53 20.20 9.40
CA PRO A 174 2.21 21.45 9.74
C PRO A 174 3.67 21.23 10.12
N LEU A 175 4.57 22.12 9.69
CA LEU A 175 6.02 21.94 9.84
C LEU A 175 6.47 21.71 11.29
N GLU A 176 5.90 22.46 12.24
CA GLU A 176 6.21 22.30 13.67
C GLU A 176 5.81 20.93 14.20
N THR A 177 4.62 20.45 13.83
CA THR A 177 4.13 19.12 14.19
C THR A 177 4.99 18.03 13.55
N LEU A 178 5.35 18.21 12.29
CA LEU A 178 6.23 17.28 11.58
C LEU A 178 7.61 17.15 12.26
N SER A 179 8.18 18.25 12.73
CA SER A 179 9.46 18.25 13.45
C SER A 179 9.39 17.41 14.74
N LYS A 180 8.31 17.55 15.51
CA LYS A 180 8.08 16.75 16.73
C LYS A 180 7.91 15.26 16.41
N LEU A 181 7.12 14.94 15.39
CA LEU A 181 6.90 13.56 14.95
C LEU A 181 8.21 12.90 14.46
N LYS A 182 9.08 13.65 13.79
CA LYS A 182 10.42 13.21 13.37
C LYS A 182 11.29 12.82 14.57
N GLN A 183 11.30 13.65 15.61
CA GLN A 183 12.07 13.36 16.83
C GLN A 183 11.56 12.08 17.51
N GLU A 184 10.23 11.88 17.59
CA GLU A 184 9.66 10.65 18.12
C GLU A 184 10.03 9.42 17.28
N MET A 185 9.98 9.54 15.95
CA MET A 185 10.41 8.48 15.03
C MET A 185 11.89 8.13 15.22
N ASP A 186 12.75 9.13 15.37
CA ASP A 186 14.18 8.91 15.54
C ASP A 186 14.50 8.24 16.88
N HIS A 187 13.80 8.61 17.96
CA HIS A 187 13.89 7.90 19.24
C HIS A 187 13.46 6.44 19.11
N LEU A 188 12.35 6.18 18.42
CA LEU A 188 11.85 4.83 18.20
C LEU A 188 12.84 3.99 17.38
N ARG A 189 13.42 4.57 16.33
CA ARG A 189 14.48 3.93 15.53
C ARG A 189 15.75 3.66 16.33
N ALA A 190 16.13 4.57 17.23
CA ALA A 190 17.30 4.39 18.08
C ALA A 190 17.11 3.20 19.04
N GLN A 191 15.92 3.04 19.62
CA GLN A 191 15.57 1.89 20.45
C GLN A 191 15.72 0.57 19.66
N TYR A 192 15.28 0.53 18.40
CA TYR A 192 15.42 -0.68 17.57
C TYR A 192 16.85 -1.06 17.28
N LYS A 193 17.71 -0.07 17.01
CA LYS A 193 19.13 -0.32 16.76
C LYS A 193 19.82 -0.94 17.99
N GLN A 194 19.43 -0.52 19.19
CA GLN A 194 19.99 -1.05 20.44
C GLN A 194 19.61 -2.52 20.67
N ASP A 195 18.38 -2.88 20.31
CA ASP A 195 17.87 -4.24 20.52
C ASP A 195 18.40 -5.27 19.53
N HIS A 196 19.09 -4.86 18.46
CA HIS A 196 19.58 -5.72 17.37
C HIS A 196 18.51 -6.62 16.73
N GLU A 197 17.24 -6.38 17.03
CA GLU A 197 16.10 -7.10 16.48
C GLU A 197 15.11 -6.10 15.88
N TRP A 198 14.98 -6.14 14.56
CA TRP A 198 13.87 -5.47 13.90
C TRP A 198 12.62 -6.36 13.98
N SER A 199 11.88 -6.25 15.08
CA SER A 199 10.61 -6.95 15.25
C SER A 199 9.46 -5.94 15.37
N TRP A 200 8.67 -5.80 14.29
CA TRP A 200 7.42 -5.06 14.33
C TRP A 200 6.55 -5.49 15.53
N GLY A 201 6.58 -6.78 15.88
CA GLY A 201 5.79 -7.33 16.97
C GLY A 201 6.16 -6.82 18.37
N LYS A 202 7.42 -6.41 18.61
CA LYS A 202 7.83 -5.92 19.94
C LYS A 202 7.32 -4.50 20.21
N TYR A 203 7.39 -3.64 19.20
CA TYR A 203 7.14 -2.20 19.32
C TYR A 203 5.93 -1.70 18.53
N TRP A 204 5.05 -2.61 18.12
CA TRP A 204 3.90 -2.27 17.29
C TRP A 204 2.99 -1.19 17.91
N ARG A 205 2.85 -1.17 19.24
CA ARG A 205 2.03 -0.16 19.93
C ARG A 205 2.59 1.24 19.81
N GLN A 206 3.92 1.39 19.91
CA GLN A 206 4.60 2.68 19.70
C GLN A 206 4.47 3.12 18.25
N TRP A 207 4.58 2.19 17.30
CA TRP A 207 4.32 2.47 15.89
C TRP A 207 2.89 2.96 15.64
N ILE A 208 1.90 2.34 16.30
CA ILE A 208 0.50 2.76 16.19
C ILE A 208 0.30 4.13 16.82
N ALA A 209 0.84 4.37 18.01
CA ALA A 209 0.73 5.67 18.68
C ALA A 209 1.31 6.80 17.82
N LEU A 210 2.46 6.56 17.17
CA LEU A 210 3.03 7.51 16.23
C LEU A 210 2.14 7.70 15.00
N ARG A 211 1.58 6.63 14.44
CA ARG A 211 0.65 6.68 13.30
C ARG A 211 -0.65 7.40 13.66
N ASP A 212 -1.16 7.24 14.88
CA ASP A 212 -2.31 7.97 15.43
C ASP A 212 -2.01 9.47 15.50
N LYS A 213 -0.85 9.88 16.02
CA LYS A 213 -0.43 11.30 16.04
C LYS A 213 -0.26 11.88 14.65
N VAL A 214 0.32 11.12 13.72
CA VAL A 214 0.40 11.51 12.29
C VAL A 214 -1.01 11.70 11.71
N SER A 215 -1.91 10.76 12.00
CA SER A 215 -3.31 10.82 11.58
C SER A 215 -4.03 12.03 12.16
N GLU A 216 -3.74 12.41 13.39
CA GLU A 216 -4.29 13.61 14.00
C GLU A 216 -3.78 14.88 13.33
N ALA A 217 -2.47 14.94 13.07
CA ALA A 217 -1.84 16.09 12.43
C ALA A 217 -2.33 16.36 11.00
N CYS A 218 -2.87 15.35 10.32
CA CYS A 218 -3.48 15.46 8.99
C CYS A 218 -5.01 15.23 8.98
N LEU A 219 -5.67 15.30 10.14
CA LEU A 219 -7.14 15.23 10.29
C LEU A 219 -7.80 13.96 9.71
N ALA A 220 -7.12 12.82 9.81
CA ALA A 220 -7.53 11.55 9.20
C ALA A 220 -8.00 10.46 10.20
N GLN A 221 -8.22 10.82 11.47
CA GLN A 221 -8.47 9.84 12.56
C GLN A 221 -9.68 8.94 12.30
N GLN A 222 -10.70 9.44 11.61
CA GLN A 222 -11.90 8.68 11.23
C GLN A 222 -11.62 7.49 10.28
N TRP A 223 -10.48 7.52 9.60
CA TRP A 223 -10.04 6.47 8.66
C TRP A 223 -9.17 5.41 9.33
N ARG A 224 -8.89 5.56 10.63
CA ARG A 224 -8.16 4.58 11.42
C ARG A 224 -8.76 3.19 11.25
N TYR A 225 -7.87 2.21 11.10
CA TYR A 225 -8.24 0.79 11.10
C TYR A 225 -8.86 0.41 12.44
N CYS A 226 -9.81 -0.51 12.46
CA CYS A 226 -10.28 -1.08 13.72
C CYS A 226 -9.20 -1.93 14.40
N ASP A 227 -9.39 -2.16 15.69
CA ASP A 227 -8.37 -2.80 16.52
C ASP A 227 -8.03 -4.22 16.08
N GLU A 228 -8.99 -4.97 15.54
CA GLU A 228 -8.74 -6.30 14.97
C GLU A 228 -7.82 -6.23 13.75
N GLN A 229 -8.15 -5.34 12.80
CA GLN A 229 -7.34 -5.11 11.62
C GLN A 229 -5.93 -4.66 12.02
N ILE A 230 -5.82 -3.69 12.93
CA ILE A 230 -4.52 -3.22 13.44
C ILE A 230 -3.73 -4.38 14.05
N ARG A 231 -4.32 -5.13 14.98
CA ARG A 231 -3.65 -6.24 15.66
C ARG A 231 -3.12 -7.25 14.65
N TYR A 232 -3.94 -7.66 13.68
CA TYR A 232 -3.49 -8.59 12.66
C TYR A 232 -2.38 -8.00 11.78
N HIS A 233 -2.49 -6.73 11.35
CA HIS A 233 -1.51 -6.10 10.47
C HIS A 233 -0.10 -6.02 11.08
N TYR A 234 0.00 -5.81 12.39
CA TYR A 234 1.29 -5.69 13.08
C TYR A 234 1.82 -7.01 13.64
N LEU A 235 0.95 -7.91 14.10
CA LEU A 235 1.37 -9.16 14.74
C LEU A 235 1.38 -10.35 13.78
N LYS A 236 0.65 -10.28 12.66
CA LYS A 236 0.44 -11.38 11.71
C LYS A 236 0.00 -12.69 12.38
N ASP A 237 -0.70 -12.57 13.51
CA ASP A 237 -1.16 -13.69 14.33
C ASP A 237 -2.30 -14.44 13.62
N ARG A 238 -1.96 -15.63 13.10
CA ARG A 238 -2.88 -16.50 12.34
C ARG A 238 -3.94 -17.15 13.24
N ILE A 239 -3.62 -17.39 14.52
CA ILE A 239 -4.57 -17.95 15.49
C ILE A 239 -5.63 -16.90 15.78
N PHE A 240 -5.21 -15.67 16.07
CA PHE A 240 -6.11 -14.53 16.24
C PHE A 240 -6.96 -14.28 14.99
N LEU A 241 -6.36 -14.27 13.80
CA LEU A 241 -7.10 -14.10 12.54
C LEU A 241 -8.21 -15.15 12.38
N LYS A 242 -7.90 -16.42 12.66
CA LYS A 242 -8.87 -17.52 12.57
C LYS A 242 -10.04 -17.31 13.53
N GLN A 243 -9.77 -16.86 14.77
CA GLN A 243 -10.80 -16.53 15.75
C GLN A 243 -11.71 -15.39 15.28
N VAL A 244 -11.13 -14.32 14.71
CA VAL A 244 -11.91 -13.19 14.17
C VAL A 244 -12.85 -13.67 13.05
N VAL A 245 -12.35 -14.48 12.12
CA VAL A 245 -13.17 -15.05 11.03
C VAL A 245 -14.31 -15.92 11.57
N GLN A 246 -14.06 -16.75 12.59
CA GLN A 246 -15.07 -17.63 13.18
C GLN A 246 -16.16 -16.89 13.96
N ASN A 247 -15.80 -15.79 14.61
CA ASN A 247 -16.73 -15.03 15.45
C ASN A 247 -17.63 -14.07 14.65
N GLN A 248 -17.38 -13.89 13.33
CA GLN A 248 -18.08 -12.92 12.47
C GLN A 248 -18.19 -11.51 13.08
N SER A 249 -17.27 -11.14 13.98
CA SER A 249 -17.21 -9.79 14.53
C SER A 249 -16.91 -8.83 13.38
N SER A 250 -17.90 -8.02 13.01
CA SER A 250 -17.73 -7.03 11.96
C SER A 250 -17.17 -5.75 12.57
N CYS A 251 -16.06 -5.32 11.98
CA CYS A 251 -15.72 -3.93 11.78
C CYS A 251 -16.28 -3.54 10.40
#